data_AF-A0A948WPL5-F1
#
_entry.id   AF-A0A948WPL5-F1
#
_cell.length_a   1.000
_cell.length_b   1.000
_cell.length_c   1.000
_cell.angle_alpha   90.00
_cell.angle_beta   90.00
_cell.angle_gamma   90.00
#
_symmetry.space_group_name_H-M   'P 1'
#
loop_
_entity.id
_entity.type
_entity.pdbx_description
1 polymer ?
#
loop_
_entity_poly.entity_id
_entity_poly.type
_entity_poly.pdbx_seq_one_letter_code
_entity_poly.pdbx_strand_id
1 'polypeptide(L)'
;MDSGSDDRFTDEALEQSVLTRRQAMALGAAAGVAAAGAGALRFPAGAGAATAPTYAPPLKNVPPPPIPLFSDQTLTFQTLFALGNISAASGEYGEIATVVKRVQDRGETYLAFYEEFLAEARSVNRYADDAARRGRRITARNAYLRAASYFGQSLFFALITASNAEITAMASGGAVPASARARERSVYRLMRAAWQDAGAQMRPRMEVVKLKWDGPNGPMPGWFLRPSDDGRRRPTVLMNNGSDAQAIDLWGAGAYAALERGWNVLIFDGPGQGGMLFEKNQTFVPQWEKVIKPIVSWLRARSDVDRDRITLTGSSFGGELVPRAAAYESRLAAISVDPGVVYAGSTWTDGLSTFPGQLEAFEAGNKELFNSNWAGYASGLSLNERFGLSKRLEIYPGSTMFEKYSQIVQYTNRSVVSKIRKPMLVINNELEQFFPGQPKTLYDLLTRSRGRKYVTFTVPQGAQFHCEPMAPQRRNDTVMDFFDDVVGR
;
A
#
# COMPACT_ATOMS: atom_id res chain seq x y z
N MET A 1 -7.08 13.64 -62.91
CA MET A 1 -6.22 12.76 -63.75
C MET A 1 -5.07 12.39 -62.84
N ASP A 2 -5.23 11.44 -61.91
CA ASP A 2 -5.35 9.97 -62.16
C ASP A 2 -4.07 9.50 -62.88
N SER A 3 -3.24 8.57 -62.43
CA SER A 3 -3.39 7.33 -61.64
C SER A 3 -1.96 6.88 -61.23
N GLY A 4 -1.65 6.38 -60.03
CA GLY A 4 -1.94 5.03 -59.56
C GLY A 4 -0.83 4.02 -59.93
N SER A 5 -0.03 3.57 -58.96
CA SER A 5 0.41 2.17 -58.82
C SER A 5 1.17 1.92 -57.51
N ASP A 6 0.59 1.04 -56.70
CA ASP A 6 1.16 0.24 -55.61
C ASP A 6 2.62 -0.19 -55.82
N ASP A 7 3.41 -0.16 -54.74
CA ASP A 7 4.20 -1.33 -54.36
C ASP A 7 4.55 -1.34 -52.86
N ARG A 8 3.76 -2.16 -52.15
CA ARG A 8 4.12 -3.11 -51.09
C ARG A 8 5.56 -2.99 -50.56
N PHE A 9 5.70 -2.36 -49.40
CA PHE A 9 6.82 -2.65 -48.49
C PHE A 9 6.53 -3.97 -47.77
N THR A 10 7.32 -4.98 -48.09
CA THR A 10 7.31 -6.31 -47.49
C THR A 10 7.79 -6.27 -46.04
N ASP A 11 7.04 -6.99 -45.21
CA ASP A 11 7.01 -6.99 -43.74
C ASP A 11 8.08 -7.91 -43.12
N GLU A 12 9.35 -7.80 -43.54
CA GLU A 12 10.36 -8.83 -43.19
C GLU A 12 11.72 -8.31 -42.67
N ALA A 13 11.79 -7.05 -42.17
CA ALA A 13 13.05 -6.49 -41.65
C ALA A 13 12.98 -5.83 -40.26
N LEU A 14 11.91 -6.05 -39.48
CA LEU A 14 11.78 -5.55 -38.09
C LEU A 14 11.52 -6.65 -37.06
N GLU A 15 11.84 -7.91 -37.40
CA GLU A 15 11.60 -9.09 -36.56
C GLU A 15 12.86 -9.60 -35.82
N GLN A 16 13.73 -8.69 -35.37
CA GLN A 16 14.86 -9.05 -34.50
C GLN A 16 15.04 -8.08 -33.32
N SER A 17 14.15 -8.15 -32.32
CA SER A 17 14.54 -7.92 -30.91
C SER A 17 13.50 -8.36 -29.85
N VAL A 18 12.47 -9.13 -30.20
CA VAL A 18 11.45 -9.59 -29.23
C VAL A 18 11.54 -11.09 -29.04
N LEU A 19 12.57 -11.55 -28.32
CA LEU A 19 12.64 -12.93 -27.83
C LEU A 19 11.88 -13.01 -26.51
N THR A 20 10.72 -13.66 -26.59
CA THR A 20 9.81 -13.93 -25.47
C THR A 20 10.48 -14.77 -24.38
N ARG A 21 10.36 -14.33 -23.11
CA ARG A 21 10.73 -15.05 -21.86
C ARG A 21 10.07 -16.44 -21.67
N ARG A 22 9.30 -16.95 -22.65
CA ARG A 22 8.57 -18.23 -22.58
C ARG A 22 9.37 -19.47 -22.98
N GLN A 23 10.62 -19.35 -23.45
CA GLN A 23 11.41 -20.50 -23.94
C GLN A 23 12.65 -20.86 -23.12
N ALA A 24 12.92 -20.19 -21.99
CA ALA A 24 14.06 -20.51 -21.11
C ALA A 24 13.74 -21.53 -19.99
N MET A 25 12.56 -22.16 -20.00
CA MET A 25 12.06 -23.02 -18.92
C MET A 25 11.93 -24.50 -19.33
N ALA A 26 12.77 -24.96 -20.24
CA ALA A 26 12.91 -26.37 -20.56
C ALA A 26 14.38 -26.75 -20.36
N LEU A 27 14.75 -27.11 -19.12
CA LEU A 27 15.87 -28.00 -18.78
C LEU A 27 15.96 -28.09 -17.25
N GLY A 28 15.65 -29.27 -16.71
CA GLY A 28 15.74 -29.53 -15.27
C GLY A 28 14.86 -30.67 -14.75
N ALA A 29 14.33 -31.55 -15.63
CA ALA A 29 13.73 -32.79 -15.20
C ALA A 29 14.81 -33.89 -15.17
N ALA A 30 15.25 -34.29 -13.97
CA ALA A 30 15.61 -35.66 -13.60
C ALA A 30 16.26 -35.71 -12.21
N ALA A 31 15.54 -36.29 -11.24
CA ALA A 31 16.01 -37.34 -10.32
C ALA A 31 15.03 -37.42 -9.14
N GLY A 32 14.29 -38.53 -9.06
CA GLY A 32 13.40 -38.81 -7.95
C GLY A 32 14.10 -39.46 -6.76
N VAL A 33 13.48 -39.37 -5.58
CA VAL A 33 13.45 -40.41 -4.55
C VAL A 33 12.11 -40.29 -3.80
N ALA A 34 11.56 -41.45 -3.45
CA ALA A 34 10.29 -41.66 -2.81
C ALA A 34 10.28 -41.39 -1.29
N ALA A 35 9.08 -41.01 -0.83
CA ALA A 35 8.37 -41.47 0.37
C ALA A 35 8.85 -41.10 1.79
N ALA A 36 7.96 -40.36 2.46
CA ALA A 36 7.18 -40.77 3.65
C ALA A 36 7.42 -39.95 4.93
N GLY A 37 6.31 -39.43 5.48
CA GLY A 37 6.24 -38.89 6.84
C GLY A 37 5.43 -37.60 7.02
N ALA A 38 4.30 -37.42 6.32
CA ALA A 38 3.46 -36.24 6.53
C ALA A 38 2.51 -36.45 7.73
N GLY A 39 2.84 -35.82 8.86
CA GLY A 39 1.83 -35.41 9.84
C GLY A 39 0.93 -34.37 9.19
N ALA A 40 -0.23 -34.80 8.69
CA ALA A 40 -1.20 -33.94 8.03
C ALA A 40 -1.71 -32.86 9.00
N LEU A 41 -1.32 -31.60 8.76
CA LEU A 41 -2.05 -30.46 9.28
C LEU A 41 -3.44 -30.49 8.64
N ARG A 42 -4.46 -30.86 9.44
CA ARG A 42 -5.86 -30.75 9.03
C ARG A 42 -6.20 -29.27 8.82
N PHE A 43 -6.32 -28.86 7.57
CA PHE A 43 -6.99 -27.62 7.20
C PHE A 43 -8.47 -27.73 7.59
N PRO A 44 -9.12 -26.64 8.05
CA PRO A 44 -10.55 -26.65 8.30
C PRO A 44 -11.29 -26.99 6.99
N ALA A 45 -12.02 -28.09 7.00
CA ALA A 45 -12.93 -28.47 5.93
C ALA A 45 -13.96 -27.35 5.75
N GLY A 46 -13.90 -26.64 4.62
CA GLY A 46 -14.78 -25.50 4.34
C GLY A 46 -14.25 -24.54 3.28
N ALA A 47 -12.94 -24.52 3.02
CA ALA A 47 -12.38 -23.96 1.79
C ALA A 47 -12.26 -25.09 0.75
N GLY A 48 -13.41 -25.61 0.31
CA GLY A 48 -13.43 -26.38 -0.93
C GLY A 48 -12.77 -25.55 -2.01
N ALA A 49 -11.99 -26.19 -2.87
CA ALA A 49 -11.41 -25.63 -4.07
C ALA A 49 -12.52 -25.11 -5.00
N ALA A 50 -13.14 -23.99 -4.63
CA ALA A 50 -13.78 -23.11 -5.57
C ALA A 50 -12.61 -22.53 -6.35
N THR A 51 -12.52 -22.87 -7.63
CA THR A 51 -11.62 -22.24 -8.60
C THR A 51 -11.52 -20.76 -8.27
N ALA A 52 -10.31 -20.28 -7.95
CA ALA A 52 -10.11 -18.87 -7.70
C ALA A 52 -10.62 -18.13 -8.95
N PRO A 53 -11.66 -17.28 -8.87
CA PRO A 53 -12.12 -16.60 -10.07
C PRO A 53 -10.97 -15.76 -10.59
N THR A 54 -10.78 -15.88 -11.90
CA THR A 54 -9.88 -15.08 -12.69
C THR A 54 -10.38 -13.65 -12.64
N TYR A 55 -9.59 -12.78 -12.02
CA TYR A 55 -9.82 -11.34 -12.14
C TYR A 55 -9.36 -10.86 -13.51
N ALA A 56 -9.74 -9.63 -13.86
CA ALA A 56 -9.21 -9.03 -15.08
C ALA A 56 -7.68 -9.13 -15.05
N PRO A 57 -7.03 -9.58 -16.12
CA PRO A 57 -5.58 -9.64 -16.13
C PRO A 57 -5.02 -8.23 -15.88
N PRO A 58 -3.81 -8.11 -15.30
CA PRO A 58 -3.07 -6.85 -15.26
C PRO A 58 -3.16 -6.14 -16.60
N LEU A 59 -3.50 -4.83 -16.56
CA LEU A 59 -3.54 -4.01 -17.76
C LEU A 59 -2.20 -4.12 -18.48
N LYS A 60 -2.21 -4.64 -19.70
CA LYS A 60 -1.02 -4.65 -20.55
C LYS A 60 -0.77 -3.22 -21.02
N ASN A 61 0.46 -2.74 -20.91
CA ASN A 61 0.89 -1.41 -21.38
C ASN A 61 0.14 -0.25 -20.71
N VAL A 62 0.13 -0.21 -19.37
CA VAL A 62 -0.33 0.97 -18.62
C VAL A 62 0.43 2.20 -19.14
N PRO A 63 -0.26 3.21 -19.70
CA PRO A 63 0.41 4.43 -20.17
C PRO A 63 1.24 5.07 -19.05
N PRO A 64 2.45 5.57 -19.36
CA PRO A 64 3.23 6.29 -18.38
C PRO A 64 2.48 7.57 -17.94
N PRO A 65 2.79 8.11 -16.77
CA PRO A 65 2.31 9.42 -16.36
C PRO A 65 2.63 10.49 -17.42
N PRO A 66 1.79 11.54 -17.58
CA PRO A 66 2.01 12.60 -18.56
C PRO A 66 3.38 13.29 -18.47
N ILE A 67 3.99 13.29 -17.29
CA ILE A 67 5.34 13.80 -17.06
C ILE A 67 6.23 12.62 -16.64
N PRO A 68 7.08 12.08 -17.53
CA PRO A 68 8.04 11.05 -17.17
C PRO A 68 9.20 11.69 -16.38
N LEU A 69 9.28 11.39 -15.08
CA LEU A 69 10.31 11.95 -14.19
C LEU A 69 11.62 11.15 -14.25
N PHE A 70 11.53 9.85 -14.51
CA PHE A 70 12.64 8.92 -14.64
C PHE A 70 12.35 7.92 -15.76
N SER A 71 13.40 7.28 -16.28
CA SER A 71 13.27 6.12 -17.18
C SER A 71 12.64 4.93 -16.45
N ASP A 72 12.94 4.75 -15.17
CA ASP A 72 12.32 3.74 -14.31
C ASP A 72 10.92 4.18 -13.84
N GLN A 73 9.92 3.37 -14.17
CA GLN A 73 8.52 3.66 -13.85
C GLN A 73 8.21 3.57 -12.35
N THR A 74 8.96 2.79 -11.57
CA THR A 74 8.78 2.70 -10.11
C THR A 74 9.24 3.99 -9.46
N LEU A 75 10.39 4.54 -9.86
CA LEU A 75 10.87 5.84 -9.38
C LEU A 75 9.88 6.96 -9.72
N THR A 76 9.37 6.97 -10.96
CA THR A 76 8.38 7.95 -11.39
C THR A 76 7.12 7.83 -10.54
N PHE A 77 6.53 6.64 -10.45
CA PHE A 77 5.30 6.39 -9.69
C PHE A 77 5.42 6.80 -8.23
N GLN A 78 6.54 6.45 -7.56
CA GLN A 78 6.77 6.85 -6.16
C GLN A 78 6.83 8.38 -6.00
N THR A 79 7.52 9.06 -6.91
CA THR A 79 7.65 10.53 -6.87
C THR A 79 6.32 11.25 -7.06
N LEU A 80 5.37 10.65 -7.79
CA LEU A 80 4.04 11.24 -7.95
C LEU A 80 3.35 11.44 -6.60
N PHE A 81 3.51 10.54 -5.62
CA PHE A 81 2.95 10.74 -4.28
C PHE A 81 3.52 11.99 -3.59
N ALA A 82 4.82 12.26 -3.73
CA ALA A 82 5.42 13.47 -3.20
C ALA A 82 4.84 14.73 -3.87
N LEU A 83 4.65 14.70 -5.20
CA LEU A 83 4.05 15.80 -5.96
C LEU A 83 2.58 16.02 -5.61
N GLY A 84 1.77 14.97 -5.52
CA GLY A 84 0.37 15.07 -5.14
C GLY A 84 0.18 15.65 -3.74
N ASN A 85 1.08 15.31 -2.82
CA ASN A 85 1.08 15.79 -1.44
C ASN A 85 1.35 17.29 -1.30
N ILE A 86 1.75 18.00 -2.37
CA ILE A 86 1.86 19.46 -2.38
C ILE A 86 0.52 20.10 -1.98
N SER A 87 -0.62 19.55 -2.42
CA SER A 87 -1.95 20.11 -2.13
C SER A 87 -2.30 20.07 -0.64
N ALA A 88 -1.65 19.19 0.15
CA ALA A 88 -1.82 19.07 1.59
C ALA A 88 -0.67 19.73 2.38
N ALA A 89 0.13 20.60 1.72
CA ALA A 89 1.29 21.28 2.30
C ALA A 89 2.38 20.34 2.85
N SER A 90 2.43 19.09 2.38
CA SER A 90 3.45 18.09 2.75
C SER A 90 4.41 17.75 1.62
N GLY A 91 4.49 18.61 0.60
CA GLY A 91 5.54 18.61 -0.43
C GLY A 91 5.72 20.01 -1.01
N GLU A 92 6.85 20.27 -1.67
CA GLU A 92 7.05 21.48 -2.49
C GLU A 92 7.67 21.15 -3.83
N TYR A 93 7.14 21.74 -4.90
CA TYR A 93 7.57 21.43 -6.27
C TYR A 93 9.06 21.66 -6.47
N GLY A 94 9.58 22.82 -6.05
CA GLY A 94 10.99 23.18 -6.28
C GLY A 94 11.96 22.23 -5.56
N GLU A 95 11.62 21.78 -4.36
CA GLU A 95 12.43 20.83 -3.59
C GLU A 95 12.41 19.44 -4.24
N ILE A 96 11.21 18.95 -4.60
CA ILE A 96 11.05 17.64 -5.24
C ILE A 96 11.73 17.63 -6.61
N ALA A 97 11.55 18.66 -7.44
CA ALA A 97 12.19 18.78 -8.74
C ALA A 97 13.73 18.82 -8.62
N THR A 98 14.25 19.47 -7.57
CA THR A 98 15.69 19.48 -7.30
C THR A 98 16.19 18.08 -6.92
N VAL A 99 15.48 17.35 -6.06
CA VAL A 99 15.80 15.95 -5.72
C VAL A 99 15.78 15.08 -6.96
N VAL A 100 14.73 15.18 -7.79
CA VAL A 100 14.61 14.43 -9.05
C VAL A 100 15.83 14.67 -9.93
N LYS A 101 16.24 15.94 -10.12
CA LYS A 101 17.43 16.27 -10.90
C LYS A 101 18.70 15.63 -10.33
N ARG A 102 18.89 15.64 -9.01
CA ARG A 102 20.06 15.00 -8.38
C ARG A 102 20.05 13.48 -8.56
N VAL A 103 18.88 12.84 -8.53
CA VAL A 103 18.75 11.40 -8.80
C VAL A 103 19.06 11.08 -10.27
N GLN A 104 18.60 11.90 -11.21
CA GLN A 104 18.93 11.78 -12.63
C GLN A 104 20.44 11.92 -12.88
N ASP A 105 21.09 12.91 -12.27
CA ASP A 105 22.54 13.12 -12.37
C ASP A 105 23.35 11.95 -11.79
N ARG A 106 22.73 11.14 -10.94
CA ARG A 106 23.30 9.94 -10.32
C ARG A 106 22.84 8.64 -10.99
N GLY A 107 22.32 8.72 -12.20
CA GLY A 107 21.99 7.56 -13.04
C GLY A 107 20.70 6.85 -12.66
N GLU A 108 19.76 7.52 -11.98
CA GLU A 108 18.40 7.02 -11.75
C GLU A 108 18.33 5.67 -11.02
N THR A 109 19.26 5.42 -10.10
CA THR A 109 19.25 4.18 -9.31
C THR A 109 18.36 4.30 -8.08
N TYR A 110 17.80 3.18 -7.61
CA TYR A 110 17.06 3.13 -6.35
C TYR A 110 17.90 3.57 -5.14
N LEU A 111 19.23 3.32 -5.18
CA LEU A 111 20.15 3.81 -4.16
C LEU A 111 20.29 5.34 -4.21
N ALA A 112 20.45 5.92 -5.40
CA ALA A 112 20.47 7.38 -5.55
C ALA A 112 19.15 8.00 -5.07
N PHE A 113 18.01 7.44 -5.43
CA PHE A 113 16.71 7.89 -4.94
C PHE A 113 16.62 7.87 -3.41
N TYR A 114 16.97 6.72 -2.81
CA TYR A 114 16.99 6.54 -1.36
C TYR A 114 17.83 7.62 -0.66
N GLU A 115 19.05 7.87 -1.15
CA GLU A 115 19.99 8.79 -0.53
C GLU A 115 19.62 10.26 -0.74
N GLU A 116 19.19 10.65 -1.95
CA GLU A 116 18.86 12.04 -2.27
C GLU A 116 17.60 12.52 -1.54
N PHE A 117 16.56 11.68 -1.45
CA PHE A 117 15.38 12.00 -0.62
C PHE A 117 15.72 12.01 0.87
N LEU A 118 16.60 11.12 1.35
CA LEU A 118 17.05 11.13 2.74
C LEU A 118 17.81 12.42 3.08
N ALA A 119 18.68 12.86 2.18
CA ALA A 119 19.45 14.09 2.35
C ALA A 119 18.54 15.33 2.37
N GLU A 120 17.58 15.40 1.44
CA GLU A 120 16.59 16.48 1.38
C GLU A 120 15.73 16.52 2.65
N ALA A 121 15.20 15.36 3.07
CA ALA A 121 14.40 15.24 4.28
C ALA A 121 15.15 15.76 5.53
N ARG A 122 16.44 15.42 5.66
CA ARG A 122 17.29 15.93 6.75
C ARG A 122 17.52 17.43 6.65
N SER A 123 17.69 17.97 5.45
CA SER A 123 17.86 19.40 5.23
C SER A 123 16.62 20.18 5.67
N VAL A 124 15.46 19.76 5.17
CA VAL A 124 14.16 20.36 5.53
C VAL A 124 13.85 20.20 7.01
N ASN A 125 14.18 19.05 7.63
CA ASN A 125 13.99 18.87 9.07
C ASN A 125 14.82 19.86 9.88
N ARG A 126 16.09 20.11 9.52
CA ARG A 126 16.92 21.12 10.21
C ARG A 126 16.33 22.53 10.09
N TYR A 127 15.76 22.86 8.94
CA TYR A 127 15.04 24.12 8.74
C TYR A 127 13.80 24.20 9.65
N ALA A 128 13.05 23.10 9.77
CA ALA A 128 11.92 23.00 10.69
C ALA A 128 12.36 23.17 12.16
N ASP A 129 13.45 22.53 12.57
CA ASP A 129 14.01 22.63 13.92
C ASP A 129 14.43 24.07 14.26
N ASP A 130 15.05 24.79 13.32
CA ASP A 130 15.41 26.20 13.51
C ASP A 130 14.16 27.08 13.64
N ALA A 131 13.17 26.89 12.79
CA ALA A 131 11.89 27.59 12.89
C ALA A 131 11.20 27.32 14.23
N ALA A 132 11.21 26.07 14.70
CA ALA A 132 10.62 25.67 15.98
C ALA A 132 11.33 26.34 17.16
N ARG A 133 12.67 26.33 17.19
CA ARG A 133 13.48 27.01 18.22
C ARG A 133 13.22 28.51 18.29
N ARG A 134 12.91 29.15 17.16
CA ARG A 134 12.58 30.57 17.06
C ARG A 134 11.09 30.88 17.30
N GLY A 135 10.29 29.90 17.71
CA GLY A 135 8.86 30.06 17.95
C GLY A 135 8.02 30.30 16.68
N ARG A 136 8.59 30.04 15.49
CA ARG A 136 7.91 30.19 14.19
C ARG A 136 7.07 28.95 13.86
N ARG A 137 6.01 28.76 14.64
CA ARG A 137 5.17 27.54 14.65
C ARG A 137 4.68 27.11 13.27
N ILE A 138 4.13 28.02 12.46
CA ILE A 138 3.56 27.67 11.14
C ILE A 138 4.66 27.21 10.19
N THR A 139 5.78 27.94 10.16
CA THR A 139 6.98 27.56 9.39
C THR A 139 7.48 26.19 9.80
N ALA A 140 7.62 25.95 11.12
CA ALA A 140 8.05 24.66 11.65
C ALA A 140 7.10 23.52 11.26
N ARG A 141 5.79 23.69 11.48
CA ARG A 141 4.75 22.71 11.12
C ARG A 141 4.86 22.30 9.65
N ASN A 142 4.84 23.28 8.75
CA ASN A 142 4.84 23.03 7.31
C ASN A 142 6.14 22.34 6.88
N ALA A 143 7.30 22.79 7.39
CA ALA A 143 8.57 22.16 7.07
C ALA A 143 8.66 20.72 7.62
N TYR A 144 8.18 20.45 8.83
CA TYR A 144 8.14 19.08 9.36
C TYR A 144 7.22 18.14 8.56
N LEU A 145 6.08 18.62 8.05
CA LEU A 145 5.21 17.82 7.16
C LEU A 145 5.95 17.41 5.89
N ARG A 146 6.68 18.34 5.26
CA ARG A 146 7.52 18.06 4.08
C ARG A 146 8.66 17.10 4.40
N ALA A 147 9.39 17.34 5.49
CA ALA A 147 10.46 16.45 5.94
C ALA A 147 9.95 15.02 6.17
N ALA A 148 8.80 14.86 6.83
CA ALA A 148 8.18 13.55 7.05
C ALA A 148 7.84 12.87 5.71
N SER A 149 7.26 13.58 4.75
CA SER A 149 6.94 13.00 3.44
C SER A 149 8.20 12.57 2.69
N TYR A 150 9.27 13.36 2.71
CA TYR A 150 10.53 13.02 2.04
C TYR A 150 11.28 11.88 2.73
N PHE A 151 11.22 11.77 4.06
CA PHE A 151 11.69 10.55 4.74
C PHE A 151 10.87 9.33 4.33
N GLY A 152 9.56 9.47 4.09
CA GLY A 152 8.69 8.40 3.58
C GLY A 152 9.14 7.91 2.19
N GLN A 153 9.46 8.83 1.27
CA GLN A 153 10.01 8.51 -0.05
C GLN A 153 11.31 7.70 0.04
N SER A 154 12.22 8.11 0.93
CA SER A 154 13.44 7.34 1.21
C SER A 154 13.12 5.97 1.82
N LEU A 155 12.22 5.90 2.80
CA LEU A 155 11.87 4.67 3.50
C LEU A 155 11.39 3.57 2.53
N PHE A 156 10.63 3.92 1.49
CA PHE A 156 10.17 2.96 0.48
C PHE A 156 11.34 2.17 -0.14
N PHE A 157 12.46 2.84 -0.41
CA PHE A 157 13.65 2.26 -1.06
C PHE A 157 14.73 1.75 -0.09
N ALA A 158 14.52 1.81 1.22
CA ALA A 158 15.56 1.50 2.21
C ALA A 158 16.20 0.10 2.07
N LEU A 159 15.43 -0.90 1.61
CA LEU A 159 15.95 -2.26 1.39
C LEU A 159 17.01 -2.35 0.28
N ILE A 160 17.09 -1.39 -0.65
CA ILE A 160 18.11 -1.41 -1.71
C ILE A 160 19.53 -1.30 -1.15
N THR A 161 19.68 -0.78 0.08
CA THR A 161 20.97 -0.68 0.74
C THR A 161 21.52 -2.04 1.17
N ALA A 162 20.68 -3.08 1.21
CA ALA A 162 21.11 -4.45 1.53
C ALA A 162 22.01 -5.02 0.42
N SER A 163 22.84 -6.01 0.79
CA SER A 163 23.66 -6.69 -0.21
C SER A 163 22.79 -7.42 -1.23
N ASN A 164 23.31 -7.63 -2.44
CA ASN A 164 22.59 -8.37 -3.48
C ASN A 164 22.21 -9.79 -3.01
N ALA A 165 23.03 -10.43 -2.16
CA ALA A 165 22.73 -11.72 -1.56
C ALA A 165 21.54 -11.65 -0.59
N GLU A 166 21.49 -10.64 0.29
CA GLU A 166 20.35 -10.40 1.18
C GLU A 166 19.06 -10.12 0.39
N ILE A 167 19.13 -9.26 -0.64
CA ILE A 167 17.98 -8.97 -1.52
C ILE A 167 17.50 -10.22 -2.25
N THR A 168 18.42 -11.07 -2.70
CA THR A 168 18.07 -12.35 -3.33
C THR A 168 17.41 -13.30 -2.34
N ALA A 169 17.91 -13.39 -1.11
CA ALA A 169 17.29 -14.21 -0.07
C ALA A 169 15.87 -13.74 0.26
N MET A 170 15.65 -12.42 0.39
CA MET A 170 14.32 -11.84 0.63
C MET A 170 13.36 -12.09 -0.55
N ALA A 171 13.81 -11.85 -1.79
CA ALA A 171 13.03 -12.10 -3.00
C ALA A 171 12.64 -13.58 -3.15
N SER A 172 13.47 -14.49 -2.66
CA SER A 172 13.21 -15.94 -2.60
C SER A 172 12.26 -16.37 -1.47
N GLY A 173 11.65 -15.42 -0.74
CA GLY A 173 10.73 -15.69 0.36
C GLY A 173 11.37 -15.73 1.74
N GLY A 174 12.66 -15.42 1.85
CA GLY A 174 13.38 -15.31 3.12
C GLY A 174 12.85 -14.20 4.03
N ALA A 175 13.19 -14.28 5.32
CA ALA A 175 12.93 -13.21 6.26
C ALA A 175 13.83 -11.98 5.96
N VAL A 176 13.35 -10.79 6.30
CA VAL A 176 14.16 -9.57 6.22
C VAL A 176 15.31 -9.66 7.23
N PRO A 177 16.58 -9.56 6.81
CA PRO A 177 17.72 -9.59 7.72
C PRO A 177 17.64 -8.49 8.78
N ALA A 178 18.13 -8.78 9.98
CA ALA A 178 18.11 -7.81 11.08
C ALA A 178 18.84 -6.49 10.73
N SER A 179 19.91 -6.57 9.93
CA SER A 179 20.66 -5.43 9.38
C SER A 179 19.79 -4.55 8.46
N ALA A 180 19.03 -5.15 7.54
CA ALA A 180 18.11 -4.46 6.64
C ALA A 180 16.96 -3.82 7.43
N ARG A 181 16.34 -4.58 8.35
CA ARG A 181 15.27 -4.08 9.20
C ARG A 181 15.72 -2.94 10.13
N ALA A 182 16.96 -2.95 10.62
CA ALA A 182 17.51 -1.86 11.41
C ALA A 182 17.65 -0.56 10.60
N ARG A 183 17.92 -0.64 9.28
CA ARG A 183 18.01 0.51 8.38
C ARG A 183 16.64 1.11 8.11
N GLU A 184 15.64 0.28 7.79
CA GLU A 184 14.25 0.74 7.67
C GLU A 184 13.76 1.39 8.96
N ARG A 185 14.00 0.74 10.11
CA ARG A 185 13.66 1.28 11.42
C ARG A 185 14.28 2.65 11.67
N SER A 186 15.53 2.84 11.26
CA SER A 186 16.23 4.12 11.43
C SER A 186 15.57 5.24 10.64
N VAL A 187 15.21 4.98 9.38
CA VAL A 187 14.53 5.98 8.52
C VAL A 187 13.09 6.21 8.99
N TYR A 188 12.36 5.15 9.33
CA TYR A 188 10.99 5.25 9.88
C TYR A 188 10.96 6.10 11.16
N ARG A 189 11.95 5.96 12.05
CA ARG A 189 12.02 6.78 13.27
C ARG A 189 12.21 8.26 12.98
N LEU A 190 13.03 8.61 11.98
CA LEU A 190 13.21 9.99 11.54
C LEU A 190 11.91 10.55 10.95
N MET A 191 11.28 9.79 10.06
CA MET A 191 9.98 10.13 9.46
C MET A 191 8.91 10.37 10.53
N ARG A 192 8.77 9.43 11.49
CA ARG A 192 7.78 9.51 12.55
C ARG A 192 8.05 10.67 13.50
N ALA A 193 9.31 10.96 13.82
CA ALA A 193 9.68 12.11 14.63
C ALA A 193 9.24 13.40 13.95
N ALA A 194 9.61 13.61 12.68
CA ALA A 194 9.17 14.76 11.90
C ALA A 194 7.63 14.88 11.83
N TRP A 195 6.92 13.76 11.62
CA TRP A 195 5.46 13.73 11.65
C TRP A 195 4.88 14.18 13.00
N GLN A 196 5.41 13.66 14.11
CA GLN A 196 4.96 14.03 15.46
C GLN A 196 5.34 15.47 15.83
N ASP A 197 6.49 15.94 15.39
CA ASP A 197 6.94 17.33 15.57
C ASP A 197 6.03 18.28 14.80
N ALA A 198 5.64 17.95 13.56
CA ALA A 198 4.59 18.68 12.84
C ALA A 198 3.30 18.77 13.66
N GLY A 199 2.84 17.63 14.19
CA GLY A 199 1.67 17.54 15.05
C GLY A 199 1.75 18.37 16.33
N ALA A 200 2.93 18.49 16.94
CA ALA A 200 3.17 19.34 18.11
C ALA A 200 3.05 20.84 17.78
N GLN A 201 3.33 21.22 16.54
CA GLN A 201 3.16 22.57 16.01
C GLN A 201 1.71 22.86 15.55
N MET A 202 0.83 21.87 15.46
CA MET A 202 -0.58 22.07 15.10
C MET A 202 -1.39 22.77 16.23
N ARG A 203 -2.52 23.36 15.85
CA ARG A 203 -3.52 23.92 16.76
C ARG A 203 -4.90 23.50 16.25
N PRO A 204 -5.63 22.61 16.96
CA PRO A 204 -5.21 21.80 18.11
C PRO A 204 -3.93 21.00 17.90
N ARG A 205 -3.22 20.67 18.99
CA ARG A 205 -2.08 19.74 18.90
C ARG A 205 -2.60 18.33 18.58
N MET A 206 -1.88 17.62 17.72
CA MET A 206 -2.11 16.20 17.48
C MET A 206 -1.82 15.39 18.74
N GLU A 207 -2.72 14.47 19.09
CA GLU A 207 -2.57 13.56 20.23
C GLU A 207 -1.92 12.26 19.74
N VAL A 208 -0.77 11.89 20.31
CA VAL A 208 -0.15 10.58 20.08
C VAL A 208 -0.77 9.57 21.04
N VAL A 209 -1.41 8.54 20.51
CA VAL A 209 -2.19 7.56 21.29
C VAL A 209 -1.62 6.15 21.18
N LYS A 210 -1.89 5.34 22.18
CA LYS A 210 -1.57 3.91 22.21
C LYS A 210 -2.86 3.12 22.14
N LEU A 211 -3.10 2.46 21.02
CA LEU A 211 -4.32 1.71 20.73
C LEU A 211 -4.13 0.24 21.11
N LYS A 212 -5.15 -0.34 21.75
CA LYS A 212 -5.10 -1.74 22.20
C LYS A 212 -4.89 -2.69 21.01
N TRP A 213 -3.96 -3.62 21.15
CA TRP A 213 -3.72 -4.74 20.25
C TRP A 213 -3.46 -5.99 21.09
N ASP A 214 -4.26 -7.02 20.89
CA ASP A 214 -4.19 -8.28 21.65
C ASP A 214 -3.14 -9.26 21.09
N GLY A 215 -2.49 -8.91 19.96
CA GLY A 215 -1.38 -9.67 19.42
C GLY A 215 -0.02 -9.26 20.01
N PRO A 216 1.07 -9.88 19.52
CA PRO A 216 2.39 -9.66 20.10
C PRO A 216 2.86 -8.22 19.93
N ASN A 217 3.73 -7.79 20.86
CA ASN A 217 4.41 -6.49 20.82
C ASN A 217 3.49 -5.27 20.66
N GLY A 218 2.22 -5.35 21.09
CA GLY A 218 1.33 -4.20 21.25
C GLY A 218 1.89 -3.16 22.24
N PRO A 219 1.27 -1.97 22.38
CA PRO A 219 0.07 -1.46 21.67
C PRO A 219 0.39 -0.95 20.25
N MET A 220 -0.64 -0.73 19.42
CA MET A 220 -0.49 -0.03 18.14
C MET A 220 -0.30 1.48 18.37
N PRO A 221 0.63 2.16 17.67
CA PRO A 221 0.69 3.61 17.70
C PRO A 221 -0.47 4.22 16.88
N GLY A 222 -0.98 5.35 17.35
CA GLY A 222 -1.97 6.14 16.64
C GLY A 222 -1.77 7.64 16.83
N TRP A 223 -2.42 8.41 15.97
CA TRP A 223 -2.36 9.86 15.92
C TRP A 223 -3.76 10.41 15.72
N PHE A 224 -4.28 11.10 16.75
CA PHE A 224 -5.61 11.68 16.73
C PHE A 224 -5.51 13.19 16.50
N LEU A 225 -6.14 13.66 15.42
CA LEU A 225 -6.15 15.05 14.99
C LEU A 225 -7.56 15.62 15.11
N ARG A 226 -7.64 16.89 15.49
CA ARG A 226 -8.89 17.60 15.70
C ARG A 226 -8.86 18.93 14.95
N PRO A 227 -9.99 19.41 14.42
CA PRO A 227 -10.07 20.70 13.73
C PRO A 227 -10.10 21.87 14.74
N SER A 228 -10.59 21.63 15.96
CA SER A 228 -10.72 22.63 17.04
C SER A 228 -10.70 21.97 18.43
N ASP A 229 -10.41 22.78 19.45
CA ASP A 229 -10.39 22.38 20.88
C ASP A 229 -11.68 22.82 21.62
N ASP A 230 -12.79 23.00 20.89
CA ASP A 230 -14.06 23.53 21.42
C ASP A 230 -14.92 22.50 22.17
N GLY A 231 -14.39 21.31 22.41
CA GLY A 231 -15.06 20.23 23.15
C GLY A 231 -16.29 19.64 22.45
N ARG A 232 -16.59 20.05 21.22
CA ARG A 232 -17.73 19.52 20.45
C ARG A 232 -17.44 18.09 20.04
N ARG A 233 -18.47 17.24 20.15
CA ARG A 233 -18.47 15.91 19.52
C ARG A 233 -18.51 16.08 18.01
N ARG A 234 -17.62 15.38 17.33
CA ARG A 234 -17.47 15.48 15.87
C ARG A 234 -17.54 14.11 15.21
N PRO A 235 -18.02 14.06 13.96
CA PRO A 235 -17.78 12.89 13.12
C PRO A 235 -16.28 12.62 13.05
N THR A 236 -15.91 11.35 12.96
CA THR A 236 -14.50 10.93 12.99
C THR A 236 -14.22 9.96 11.87
N VAL A 237 -13.18 10.25 11.08
CA VAL A 237 -12.66 9.31 10.09
C VAL A 237 -11.46 8.55 10.66
N LEU A 238 -11.60 7.22 10.73
CA LEU A 238 -10.50 6.30 10.99
C LEU A 238 -9.82 5.98 9.66
N MET A 239 -8.53 6.25 9.56
CA MET A 239 -7.76 6.04 8.33
C MET A 239 -6.83 4.84 8.48
N ASN A 240 -7.09 3.80 7.68
CA ASN A 240 -6.29 2.59 7.59
C ASN A 240 -5.43 2.64 6.33
N ASN A 241 -4.13 2.39 6.48
CA ASN A 241 -3.23 2.37 5.34
C ASN A 241 -3.21 1.02 4.59
N GLY A 242 -2.40 0.92 3.55
CA GLY A 242 -2.08 -0.31 2.81
C GLY A 242 -0.80 -0.99 3.30
N SER A 243 -0.04 -1.53 2.36
CA SER A 243 1.22 -2.26 2.59
C SER A 243 2.42 -1.36 2.89
N ASP A 244 2.55 -0.26 2.14
CA ASP A 244 3.85 0.46 2.05
C ASP A 244 3.78 1.91 2.51
N ALA A 245 2.59 2.48 2.61
CA ALA A 245 2.42 3.86 2.99
C ALA A 245 2.50 4.04 4.52
N GLN A 246 2.73 5.28 4.94
CA GLN A 246 3.03 5.70 6.29
C GLN A 246 1.96 6.69 6.81
N ALA A 247 2.03 7.06 8.09
CA ALA A 247 1.06 8.00 8.69
C ALA A 247 1.01 9.35 7.95
N ILE A 248 2.17 9.85 7.48
CA ILE A 248 2.25 11.10 6.70
C ILE A 248 1.61 10.97 5.32
N ASP A 249 1.53 9.78 4.71
CA ASP A 249 0.87 9.63 3.40
C ASP A 249 -0.66 9.74 3.55
N LEU A 250 -1.20 9.26 4.68
CA LEU A 250 -2.62 9.44 5.02
C LEU A 250 -2.99 10.89 5.34
N TRP A 251 -2.00 11.75 5.61
CA TRP A 251 -2.24 13.19 5.70
C TRP A 251 -2.75 13.77 4.38
N GLY A 252 -2.00 13.52 3.30
CA GLY A 252 -2.35 13.93 1.95
C GLY A 252 -3.53 13.14 1.37
N ALA A 253 -3.65 11.86 1.71
CA ALA A 253 -4.73 10.99 1.27
C ALA A 253 -6.02 11.10 2.11
N GLY A 254 -6.24 12.24 2.78
CA GLY A 254 -7.57 12.60 3.31
C GLY A 254 -7.59 13.27 4.67
N ALA A 255 -6.57 13.13 5.53
CA ALA A 255 -6.62 13.72 6.87
C ALA A 255 -6.71 15.26 6.81
N TYR A 256 -5.93 15.88 5.93
CA TYR A 256 -5.97 17.33 5.73
C TYR A 256 -7.37 17.81 5.34
N ALA A 257 -7.96 17.19 4.32
CA ALA A 257 -9.28 17.51 3.81
C ALA A 257 -10.42 17.22 4.83
N ALA A 258 -10.26 16.20 5.67
CA ALA A 258 -11.21 15.89 6.74
C ALA A 258 -11.19 16.96 7.84
N LEU A 259 -9.99 17.40 8.25
CA LEU A 259 -9.84 18.47 9.24
C LEU A 259 -10.45 19.80 8.74
N GLU A 260 -10.24 20.14 7.46
CA GLU A 260 -10.85 21.34 6.86
C GLU A 260 -12.38 21.28 6.86
N ARG A 261 -12.96 20.08 6.73
CA ARG A 261 -14.41 19.85 6.83
C ARG A 261 -14.93 19.77 8.27
N GLY A 262 -14.09 19.94 9.28
CA GLY A 262 -14.49 19.92 10.69
C GLY A 262 -14.64 18.53 11.30
N TRP A 263 -14.07 17.50 10.67
CA TRP A 263 -14.02 16.13 11.17
C TRP A 263 -12.80 15.88 12.05
N ASN A 264 -12.94 15.00 13.05
CA ASN A 264 -11.77 14.41 13.70
C ASN A 264 -11.14 13.35 12.80
N VAL A 265 -9.85 13.11 12.97
CA VAL A 265 -9.11 12.08 12.23
C VAL A 265 -8.36 11.19 13.21
N LEU A 266 -8.41 9.87 13.00
CA LEU A 266 -7.51 8.92 13.63
C LEU A 266 -6.70 8.18 12.56
N ILE A 267 -5.38 8.33 12.58
CA ILE A 267 -4.43 7.52 11.81
C ILE A 267 -3.77 6.53 12.77
N PHE A 268 -3.44 5.32 12.31
CA PHE A 268 -2.75 4.32 13.12
C PHE A 268 -1.88 3.40 12.26
N ASP A 269 -0.90 2.75 12.90
CA ASP A 269 -0.16 1.65 12.28
C ASP A 269 -0.64 0.31 12.85
N GLY A 270 -1.27 -0.52 12.02
CA GLY A 270 -1.64 -1.91 12.35
C GLY A 270 -0.48 -2.89 12.16
N PRO A 271 -0.61 -4.17 12.59
CA PRO A 271 0.37 -5.22 12.29
C PRO A 271 0.72 -5.22 10.80
N GLY A 272 2.03 -5.29 10.49
CA GLY A 272 2.64 -5.18 9.16
C GLY A 272 2.61 -3.79 8.53
N GLN A 273 2.27 -2.75 9.29
CA GLN A 273 2.32 -1.35 8.86
C GLN A 273 3.24 -0.56 9.78
N GLY A 274 3.94 0.44 9.22
CA GLY A 274 4.72 1.44 9.94
C GLY A 274 5.46 0.91 11.18
N GLY A 275 5.17 1.48 12.35
CA GLY A 275 5.87 1.19 13.60
C GLY A 275 5.66 -0.23 14.10
N MET A 276 4.52 -0.85 13.76
CA MET A 276 4.29 -2.27 14.07
C MET A 276 5.21 -3.16 13.25
N LEU A 277 5.46 -2.85 11.97
CA LEU A 277 6.40 -3.60 11.14
C LEU A 277 7.86 -3.28 11.47
N PHE A 278 8.25 -2.01 11.37
CA PHE A 278 9.67 -1.63 11.38
C PHE A 278 10.27 -1.64 12.79
N GLU A 279 9.50 -1.28 13.83
CA GLU A 279 10.00 -1.23 15.21
C GLU A 279 9.70 -2.51 15.99
N LYS A 280 8.57 -3.16 15.71
CA LYS A 280 8.05 -4.27 16.52
C LYS A 280 8.04 -5.63 15.81
N ASN A 281 8.47 -5.66 14.53
CA ASN A 281 8.51 -6.85 13.69
C ASN A 281 7.19 -7.63 13.68
N GLN A 282 6.06 -6.91 13.73
CA GLN A 282 4.72 -7.47 13.57
C GLN A 282 4.36 -7.39 12.09
N THR A 283 4.06 -8.53 11.49
CA THR A 283 3.59 -8.66 10.09
C THR A 283 2.07 -8.59 10.00
N PHE A 284 1.53 -8.56 8.78
CA PHE A 284 0.09 -8.59 8.55
C PHE A 284 -0.57 -9.82 9.18
N VAL A 285 -1.82 -9.61 9.59
CA VAL A 285 -2.73 -10.65 10.05
C VAL A 285 -4.02 -10.59 9.23
N PRO A 286 -4.58 -11.74 8.78
CA PRO A 286 -5.76 -11.70 7.94
C PRO A 286 -7.04 -11.38 8.72
N GLN A 287 -7.09 -11.60 10.04
CA GLN A 287 -8.28 -11.28 10.86
C GLN A 287 -8.35 -9.79 11.24
N TRP A 288 -8.45 -8.91 10.24
CA TRP A 288 -8.38 -7.46 10.45
C TRP A 288 -9.49 -6.87 11.31
N GLU A 289 -10.60 -7.60 11.49
CA GLU A 289 -11.61 -7.27 12.50
C GLU A 289 -11.05 -7.19 13.93
N LYS A 290 -9.98 -7.93 14.24
CA LYS A 290 -9.28 -7.87 15.54
C LYS A 290 -8.47 -6.58 15.71
N VAL A 291 -8.07 -5.94 14.62
CA VAL A 291 -7.34 -4.66 14.61
C VAL A 291 -8.31 -3.50 14.80
N ILE A 292 -9.41 -3.48 14.03
CA ILE A 292 -10.33 -2.33 14.01
C ILE A 292 -11.26 -2.28 15.22
N LYS A 293 -11.77 -3.42 15.70
CA LYS A 293 -12.71 -3.46 16.84
C LYS A 293 -12.23 -2.71 18.10
N PRO A 294 -10.99 -2.90 18.60
CA PRO A 294 -10.51 -2.17 19.76
C PRO A 294 -10.36 -0.67 19.49
N ILE A 295 -10.00 -0.27 18.27
CA ILE A 295 -9.88 1.15 17.88
C ILE A 295 -11.25 1.83 17.88
N VAL A 296 -12.27 1.18 17.30
CA VAL A 296 -13.66 1.69 17.32
C VAL A 296 -14.18 1.78 18.75
N SER A 297 -13.89 0.79 19.60
CA SER A 297 -14.24 0.87 21.02
C SER A 297 -13.58 2.05 21.73
N TRP A 298 -12.31 2.33 21.44
CA TRP A 298 -11.59 3.49 21.98
C TRP A 298 -12.22 4.81 21.51
N LEU A 299 -12.49 4.95 20.21
CA LEU A 299 -13.14 6.14 19.64
C LEU A 299 -14.51 6.42 20.27
N ARG A 300 -15.36 5.39 20.40
CA ARG A 300 -16.71 5.55 20.99
C ARG A 300 -16.70 5.91 22.48
N ALA A 301 -15.60 5.66 23.19
CA ALA A 301 -15.44 6.01 24.59
C ALA A 301 -15.00 7.48 24.79
N ARG A 302 -14.56 8.17 23.74
CA ARG A 302 -14.12 9.56 23.84
C ARG A 302 -15.29 10.53 23.94
N SER A 303 -15.09 11.62 24.67
CA SER A 303 -16.09 12.68 24.87
C SER A 303 -16.19 13.64 23.68
N ASP A 304 -15.16 13.73 22.84
CA ASP A 304 -15.02 14.61 21.67
C ASP A 304 -15.34 13.90 20.33
N VAL A 305 -15.76 12.63 20.38
CA VAL A 305 -16.17 11.83 19.22
C VAL A 305 -17.68 11.62 19.25
N ASP A 306 -18.33 11.82 18.11
CA ASP A 306 -19.69 11.32 17.91
C ASP A 306 -19.64 9.80 17.66
N ARG A 307 -20.13 9.04 18.65
CA ARG A 307 -20.04 7.58 18.70
C ARG A 307 -20.80 6.86 17.59
N ASP A 308 -21.69 7.56 16.89
CA ASP A 308 -22.54 7.01 15.82
C ASP A 308 -22.12 7.54 14.42
N ARG A 309 -21.11 8.42 14.37
CA ARG A 309 -20.56 9.00 13.13
C ARG A 309 -19.06 8.70 12.97
N ILE A 310 -18.69 7.43 13.17
CA ILE A 310 -17.33 6.92 12.95
C ILE A 310 -17.26 6.25 11.58
N THR A 311 -16.44 6.79 10.68
CA THR A 311 -16.20 6.23 9.33
C THR A 311 -14.82 5.58 9.24
N LEU A 312 -14.62 4.74 8.23
CA LEU A 312 -13.36 4.04 8.01
C LEU A 312 -12.94 4.12 6.54
N THR A 313 -11.70 4.52 6.28
CA THR A 313 -11.09 4.43 4.95
C THR A 313 -10.04 3.32 4.90
N GLY A 314 -9.97 2.57 3.81
CA GLY A 314 -8.89 1.63 3.50
C GLY A 314 -8.22 1.97 2.18
N SER A 315 -6.95 2.36 2.23
CA SER A 315 -6.16 2.69 1.04
C SER A 315 -5.29 1.51 0.59
N SER A 316 -5.14 1.32 -0.72
CA SER A 316 -4.37 0.26 -1.37
C SER A 316 -4.76 -1.14 -0.84
N PHE A 317 -3.83 -1.89 -0.27
CA PHE A 317 -4.09 -3.17 0.41
C PHE A 317 -5.16 -3.04 1.52
N GLY A 318 -5.34 -1.85 2.09
CA GLY A 318 -6.43 -1.54 3.02
C GLY A 318 -7.82 -1.79 2.42
N GLY A 319 -7.95 -1.76 1.10
CA GLY A 319 -9.15 -2.16 0.36
C GLY A 319 -9.54 -3.63 0.52
N GLU A 320 -8.63 -4.50 0.97
CA GLU A 320 -8.92 -5.88 1.37
C GLU A 320 -9.17 -5.98 2.88
N LEU A 321 -8.36 -5.29 3.68
CA LEU A 321 -8.38 -5.37 5.15
C LEU A 321 -9.66 -4.77 5.74
N VAL A 322 -10.09 -3.62 5.20
CA VAL A 322 -11.21 -2.83 5.74
C VAL A 322 -12.58 -3.49 5.51
N PRO A 323 -12.93 -4.03 4.32
CA PRO A 323 -14.19 -4.75 4.16
C PRO A 323 -14.32 -5.93 5.11
N ARG A 324 -13.23 -6.64 5.38
CA ARG A 324 -13.23 -7.72 6.37
C ARG A 324 -13.57 -7.21 7.76
N ALA A 325 -12.96 -6.10 8.21
CA ALA A 325 -13.30 -5.50 9.48
C ALA A 325 -14.77 -5.04 9.51
N ALA A 326 -15.25 -4.37 8.46
CA ALA A 326 -16.62 -3.88 8.34
C ALA A 326 -17.67 -4.99 8.39
N ALA A 327 -17.34 -6.20 7.93
CA ALA A 327 -18.21 -7.38 8.04
C ALA A 327 -18.49 -7.81 9.50
N TYR A 328 -17.63 -7.41 10.45
CA TYR A 328 -17.72 -7.78 11.86
C TYR A 328 -17.80 -6.60 12.82
N GLU A 329 -17.82 -5.36 12.33
CA GLU A 329 -17.88 -4.13 13.11
C GLU A 329 -19.07 -3.27 12.68
N SER A 330 -20.23 -3.55 13.26
CA SER A 330 -21.49 -2.88 12.94
C SER A 330 -21.60 -1.45 13.49
N ARG A 331 -20.65 -1.00 14.32
CA ARG A 331 -20.65 0.36 14.89
C ARG A 331 -20.05 1.41 13.94
N LEU A 332 -19.40 0.99 12.85
CA LEU A 332 -19.02 1.89 11.76
C LEU A 332 -20.27 2.47 11.09
N ALA A 333 -20.21 3.75 10.72
CA ALA A 333 -21.30 4.47 10.08
C ALA A 333 -21.23 4.34 8.55
N ALA A 334 -20.03 4.51 7.97
CA ALA A 334 -19.76 4.39 6.54
C ALA A 334 -18.32 3.94 6.28
N ILE A 335 -18.07 3.37 5.11
CA ILE A 335 -16.75 2.87 4.71
C ILE A 335 -16.36 3.39 3.32
N SER A 336 -15.09 3.70 3.10
CA SER A 336 -14.53 3.91 1.76
C SER A 336 -13.34 2.97 1.54
N VAL A 337 -13.26 2.35 0.36
CA VAL A 337 -12.13 1.48 -0.03
C VAL A 337 -11.58 1.88 -1.39
N ASP A 338 -10.27 2.01 -1.44
CA ASP A 338 -9.56 2.69 -2.51
C ASP A 338 -8.21 1.99 -2.80
N PRO A 339 -8.16 1.07 -3.77
CA PRO A 339 -9.28 0.54 -4.54
C PRO A 339 -10.08 -0.49 -3.73
N GLY A 340 -11.25 -0.90 -4.24
CA GLY A 340 -11.96 -2.07 -3.68
C GLY A 340 -11.24 -3.39 -3.99
N VAL A 341 -10.92 -4.20 -2.97
CA VAL A 341 -10.19 -5.47 -3.15
C VAL A 341 -10.97 -6.66 -2.58
N VAL A 342 -11.20 -7.67 -3.41
CA VAL A 342 -11.86 -8.92 -2.99
C VAL A 342 -10.84 -9.96 -2.55
N TYR A 343 -9.72 -10.06 -3.26
CA TYR A 343 -8.67 -11.04 -2.98
C TYR A 343 -7.30 -10.44 -3.25
N ALA A 344 -6.62 -9.98 -2.20
CA ALA A 344 -5.30 -9.37 -2.36
C ALA A 344 -4.22 -10.39 -2.75
N GLY A 345 -4.46 -11.67 -2.44
CA GLY A 345 -3.58 -12.78 -2.85
C GLY A 345 -3.46 -12.97 -4.36
N SER A 346 -4.42 -12.48 -5.16
CA SER A 346 -4.38 -12.50 -6.65
C SER A 346 -3.04 -12.00 -7.21
N THR A 347 -2.49 -10.97 -6.58
CA THR A 347 -1.21 -10.35 -6.95
C THR A 347 0.00 -11.30 -6.85
N TRP A 348 -0.18 -12.46 -6.21
CA TRP A 348 0.77 -13.56 -6.11
C TRP A 348 0.27 -14.81 -6.85
N THR A 349 -1.01 -15.14 -6.74
CA THR A 349 -1.57 -16.40 -7.27
C THR A 349 -1.75 -16.38 -8.78
N ASP A 350 -2.05 -15.23 -9.37
CA ASP A 350 -2.39 -15.14 -10.79
C ASP A 350 -1.15 -15.39 -11.67
N GLY A 351 0.04 -15.11 -11.14
CA GLY A 351 1.31 -15.45 -11.79
C GLY A 351 1.73 -16.91 -11.62
N LEU A 352 1.28 -17.61 -10.56
CA LEU A 352 1.70 -18.98 -10.28
C LEU A 352 1.15 -20.00 -11.27
N SER A 353 -0.06 -19.77 -11.78
CA SER A 353 -0.64 -20.61 -12.84
C SER A 353 0.18 -20.54 -14.15
N THR A 354 1.02 -19.52 -14.30
CA THR A 354 1.95 -19.38 -15.44
C THR A 354 3.34 -19.94 -15.17
N PHE A 355 3.61 -20.43 -13.95
CA PHE A 355 4.87 -21.02 -13.54
C PHE A 355 4.70 -22.54 -13.39
N PRO A 356 5.12 -23.35 -14.38
CA PRO A 356 4.83 -24.78 -14.45
C PRO A 356 5.23 -25.54 -13.18
N GLY A 357 4.33 -26.36 -12.63
CA GLY A 357 4.59 -27.20 -11.47
C GLY A 357 4.51 -26.47 -10.12
N GLN A 358 4.40 -25.14 -10.10
CA GLN A 358 4.43 -24.38 -8.85
C GLN A 358 3.10 -24.41 -8.10
N LEU A 359 1.98 -24.33 -8.81
CA LEU A 359 0.66 -24.45 -8.19
C LEU A 359 0.47 -25.88 -7.68
N GLU A 360 0.85 -26.88 -8.47
CA GLU A 360 0.80 -28.30 -8.11
C GLU A 360 1.67 -28.60 -6.89
N ALA A 361 2.89 -28.04 -6.82
CA ALA A 361 3.75 -28.17 -5.66
C ALA A 361 3.11 -27.58 -4.39
N PHE A 362 2.42 -26.44 -4.51
CA PHE A 362 1.70 -25.84 -3.39
C PHE A 362 0.51 -26.70 -2.94
N GLU A 363 -0.33 -27.13 -3.88
CA GLU A 363 -1.52 -27.94 -3.61
C GLU A 363 -1.16 -29.31 -3.03
N ALA A 364 -0.06 -29.91 -3.48
CA ALA A 364 0.48 -31.16 -2.92
C ALA A 364 1.20 -30.96 -1.57
N GLY A 365 1.39 -29.72 -1.11
CA GLY A 365 2.14 -29.41 0.12
C GLY A 365 3.64 -29.70 0.02
N ASN A 366 4.20 -29.78 -1.19
CA ASN A 366 5.62 -30.05 -1.43
C ASN A 366 6.43 -28.75 -1.27
N LYS A 367 6.83 -28.49 -0.02
CA LYS A 367 7.52 -27.26 0.37
C LYS A 367 8.87 -27.13 -0.31
N GLU A 368 9.61 -28.23 -0.41
CA GLU A 368 10.95 -28.28 -0.97
C GLU A 368 10.92 -27.88 -2.44
N LEU A 369 10.05 -28.49 -3.23
CA LEU A 369 9.88 -28.18 -4.66
C LEU A 369 9.38 -26.74 -4.87
N PHE A 370 8.38 -26.32 -4.09
CA PHE A 370 7.84 -24.95 -4.21
C PHE A 370 8.91 -23.90 -3.93
N ASN A 371 9.70 -24.09 -2.87
CA ASN A 371 10.75 -23.15 -2.48
C ASN A 371 11.93 -23.17 -3.47
N SER A 372 12.34 -24.34 -3.97
CA SER A 372 13.45 -24.46 -4.92
C SER A 372 13.12 -23.82 -6.27
N ASN A 373 11.94 -24.08 -6.81
CA ASN A 373 11.43 -23.46 -8.04
C ASN A 373 11.38 -21.93 -7.90
N TRP A 374 10.83 -21.44 -6.79
CA TRP A 374 10.75 -20.00 -6.54
C TRP A 374 12.12 -19.34 -6.40
N ALA A 375 13.05 -19.98 -5.68
CA ALA A 375 14.42 -19.48 -5.54
C ALA A 375 15.13 -19.41 -6.90
N GLY A 376 14.93 -20.42 -7.74
CA GLY A 376 15.40 -20.43 -9.14
C GLY A 376 14.86 -19.23 -9.92
N TYR A 377 13.55 -18.99 -9.87
CA TYR A 377 12.91 -17.81 -10.48
C TYR A 377 13.50 -16.49 -9.96
N ALA A 378 13.55 -16.30 -8.65
CA ALA A 378 14.03 -15.07 -8.03
C ALA A 378 15.50 -14.77 -8.36
N SER A 379 16.34 -15.80 -8.49
CA SER A 379 17.76 -15.65 -8.87
C SER A 379 17.95 -15.10 -10.29
N GLY A 380 17.03 -15.38 -11.21
CA GLY A 380 17.10 -14.95 -12.60
C GLY A 380 16.62 -13.51 -12.86
N LEU A 381 16.07 -12.86 -11.83
CA LEU A 381 15.53 -11.50 -11.94
C LEU A 381 16.63 -10.43 -11.96
N SER A 382 16.30 -9.23 -12.44
CA SER A 382 17.14 -8.04 -12.22
C SER A 382 17.15 -7.65 -10.73
N LEU A 383 18.10 -6.79 -10.34
CA LEU A 383 18.15 -6.25 -8.97
C LEU A 383 16.85 -5.51 -8.60
N ASN A 384 16.30 -4.70 -9.51
CA ASN A 384 15.07 -3.94 -9.28
C ASN A 384 13.85 -4.86 -9.12
N GLU A 385 13.75 -5.91 -9.94
CA GLU A 385 12.69 -6.93 -9.81
C GLU A 385 12.80 -7.68 -8.46
N ARG A 386 14.01 -8.08 -8.05
CA ARG A 386 14.22 -8.70 -6.72
C ARG A 386 13.92 -7.76 -5.56
N PHE A 387 14.30 -6.49 -5.67
CA PHE A 387 13.94 -5.47 -4.69
C PHE A 387 12.40 -5.36 -4.58
N GLY A 388 11.70 -5.29 -5.72
CA GLY A 388 10.25 -5.22 -5.75
C GLY A 388 9.57 -6.42 -5.06
N LEU A 389 10.07 -7.64 -5.31
CA LEU A 389 9.60 -8.83 -4.60
C LEU A 389 9.90 -8.78 -3.10
N SER A 390 11.12 -8.39 -2.73
CA SER A 390 11.53 -8.26 -1.33
C SER A 390 10.62 -7.31 -0.57
N LYS A 391 10.35 -6.14 -1.15
CA LYS A 391 9.47 -5.11 -0.58
C LYS A 391 8.04 -5.64 -0.41
N ARG A 392 7.50 -6.34 -1.41
CA ARG A 392 6.14 -6.90 -1.31
C ARG A 392 6.03 -8.08 -0.33
N LEU A 393 7.12 -8.81 -0.08
CA LEU A 393 7.12 -9.99 0.82
C LEU A 393 7.35 -9.66 2.29
N GLU A 394 7.90 -8.49 2.62
CA GLU A 394 8.33 -8.18 3.98
C GLU A 394 7.19 -8.05 5.00
N ILE A 395 6.00 -7.74 4.51
CA ILE A 395 4.79 -7.52 5.31
C ILE A 395 4.16 -8.84 5.75
N TYR A 396 4.54 -9.97 5.16
CA TYR A 396 3.98 -11.28 5.45
C TYR A 396 4.88 -12.11 6.38
N PRO A 397 4.29 -12.88 7.33
CA PRO A 397 5.06 -13.78 8.17
C PRO A 397 5.61 -14.97 7.38
N GLY A 398 6.65 -15.61 7.92
CA GLY A 398 7.31 -16.77 7.33
C GLY A 398 8.75 -16.49 6.91
N SER A 399 9.55 -17.55 6.84
CA SER A 399 10.97 -17.53 6.45
C SER A 399 11.23 -18.25 5.13
N THR A 400 10.19 -18.78 4.49
CA THR A 400 10.24 -19.39 3.15
C THR A 400 9.08 -18.88 2.29
N MET A 401 9.20 -19.02 0.97
CA MET A 401 8.13 -18.61 0.06
C MET A 401 6.86 -19.43 0.28
N PHE A 402 6.96 -20.74 0.53
CA PHE A 402 5.79 -21.59 0.82
C PHE A 402 5.02 -21.09 2.05
N GLU A 403 5.73 -20.73 3.13
CA GLU A 403 5.09 -20.19 4.33
C GLU A 403 4.43 -18.84 4.07
N LYS A 404 5.13 -17.91 3.42
CA LYS A 404 4.57 -16.60 3.06
C LYS A 404 3.35 -16.75 2.16
N TYR A 405 3.43 -17.61 1.16
CA TYR A 405 2.31 -17.89 0.26
C TYR A 405 1.11 -18.48 0.99
N SER A 406 1.32 -19.40 1.94
CA SER A 406 0.27 -19.94 2.82
C SER A 406 -0.43 -18.86 3.66
N GLN A 407 0.23 -17.73 3.93
CA GLN A 407 -0.37 -16.57 4.60
C GLN A 407 -1.08 -15.66 3.61
N ILE A 408 -0.47 -15.38 2.46
CA ILE A 408 -1.00 -14.52 1.39
C ILE A 408 -2.38 -14.99 0.91
N VAL A 409 -2.58 -16.30 0.72
CA VAL A 409 -3.86 -16.83 0.22
C VAL A 409 -5.03 -16.65 1.19
N GLN A 410 -4.78 -16.25 2.45
CA GLN A 410 -5.82 -16.00 3.44
C GLN A 410 -6.47 -14.61 3.31
N TYR A 411 -5.88 -13.69 2.55
CA TYR A 411 -6.36 -12.30 2.39
C TYR A 411 -7.47 -12.21 1.35
N THR A 412 -8.68 -12.60 1.76
CA THR A 412 -9.86 -12.68 0.91
C THR A 412 -11.13 -12.23 1.64
N ASN A 413 -11.96 -11.48 0.93
CA ASN A 413 -13.26 -10.99 1.37
C ASN A 413 -14.44 -11.85 0.88
N ARG A 414 -14.20 -12.88 0.07
CA ARG A 414 -15.26 -13.67 -0.59
C ARG A 414 -16.33 -14.19 0.36
N SER A 415 -15.92 -14.71 1.52
CA SER A 415 -16.83 -15.32 2.51
C SER A 415 -17.46 -14.33 3.48
N VAL A 416 -17.07 -13.05 3.43
CA VAL A 416 -17.47 -12.05 4.43
C VAL A 416 -18.15 -10.81 3.84
N VAL A 417 -17.93 -10.51 2.56
CA VAL A 417 -18.51 -9.32 1.90
C VAL A 417 -20.04 -9.27 1.99
N SER A 418 -20.71 -10.42 1.90
CA SER A 418 -22.16 -10.54 2.03
C SER A 418 -22.69 -10.23 3.43
N LYS A 419 -21.83 -10.06 4.44
CA LYS A 419 -22.19 -9.65 5.80
C LYS A 419 -22.21 -8.12 5.96
N ILE A 420 -21.60 -7.38 5.04
CA ILE A 420 -21.44 -5.93 5.12
C ILE A 420 -22.79 -5.25 4.82
N ARG A 421 -23.29 -4.48 5.80
CA ARG A 421 -24.59 -3.78 5.71
C ARG A 421 -24.46 -2.27 5.60
N LYS A 422 -23.34 -1.71 6.06
CA LYS A 422 -23.11 -0.27 6.11
C LYS A 422 -22.85 0.30 4.72
N PRO A 423 -23.23 1.57 4.45
CA PRO A 423 -22.87 2.24 3.20
C PRO A 423 -21.37 2.14 2.93
N MET A 424 -21.01 1.75 1.71
CA MET A 424 -19.63 1.62 1.29
C MET A 424 -19.41 2.31 -0.06
N LEU A 425 -18.46 3.23 -0.10
CA LEU A 425 -17.90 3.76 -1.34
C LEU A 425 -16.79 2.82 -1.81
N VAL A 426 -16.93 2.30 -3.03
CA VAL A 426 -15.92 1.49 -3.69
C VAL A 426 -15.30 2.31 -4.81
N ILE A 427 -14.01 2.59 -4.69
CA ILE A 427 -13.23 3.35 -5.68
C ILE A 427 -12.52 2.38 -6.62
N ASN A 428 -12.50 2.76 -7.89
CA ASN A 428 -11.75 2.13 -8.97
C ASN A 428 -10.91 3.18 -9.69
N ASN A 429 -9.79 2.74 -10.23
CA ASN A 429 -8.92 3.54 -11.07
C ASN A 429 -8.91 2.96 -12.49
N GLU A 430 -9.05 3.81 -13.50
CA GLU A 430 -9.06 3.38 -14.90
C GLU A 430 -7.80 2.59 -15.26
N LEU A 431 -6.66 2.99 -14.73
CA LEU A 431 -5.37 2.33 -14.89
C LEU A 431 -4.91 1.64 -13.59
N GLU A 432 -5.82 0.99 -12.87
CA GLU A 432 -5.50 0.22 -11.66
C GLU A 432 -4.44 -0.86 -11.94
N GLN A 433 -3.23 -0.67 -11.41
CA GLN A 433 -2.06 -1.50 -11.71
C GLN A 433 -2.00 -2.79 -10.89
N PHE A 434 -2.61 -2.81 -9.69
CA PHE A 434 -2.39 -3.88 -8.71
C PHE A 434 -3.61 -4.77 -8.54
N PHE A 435 -4.82 -4.20 -8.56
CA PHE A 435 -6.06 -4.95 -8.34
C PHE A 435 -7.10 -4.76 -9.46
N PRO A 436 -6.72 -4.91 -10.75
CA PRO A 436 -7.60 -4.64 -11.87
C PRO A 436 -8.91 -5.47 -11.80
N GLY A 437 -10.03 -4.80 -12.05
CA GLY A 437 -11.37 -5.42 -12.07
C GLY A 437 -11.95 -5.78 -10.70
N GLN A 438 -11.13 -5.93 -9.65
CA GLN A 438 -11.60 -6.26 -8.30
C GLN A 438 -12.55 -5.23 -7.68
N PRO A 439 -12.39 -3.91 -7.90
CA PRO A 439 -13.32 -2.92 -7.36
C PRO A 439 -14.76 -3.18 -7.81
N LYS A 440 -14.96 -3.45 -9.09
CA LYS A 440 -16.29 -3.76 -9.62
C LYS A 440 -16.83 -5.04 -9.02
N THR A 441 -16.01 -6.09 -8.91
CA THR A 441 -16.40 -7.35 -8.26
C THR A 441 -16.80 -7.13 -6.80
N LEU A 442 -16.01 -6.36 -6.03
CA LEU A 442 -16.34 -6.04 -4.64
C LEU A 442 -17.67 -5.31 -4.57
N TYR A 443 -17.85 -4.27 -5.39
CA TYR A 443 -19.08 -3.50 -5.44
C TYR A 443 -20.29 -4.39 -5.69
N ASP A 444 -20.23 -5.29 -6.68
CA ASP A 444 -21.34 -6.19 -7.02
C ASP A 444 -21.69 -7.14 -5.88
N LEU A 445 -20.67 -7.66 -5.17
CA LEU A 445 -20.83 -8.56 -4.03
C LEU A 445 -21.41 -7.89 -2.76
N LEU A 446 -21.41 -6.56 -2.67
CA LEU A 446 -21.98 -5.79 -1.54
C LEU A 446 -23.54 -5.75 -1.55
N THR A 447 -24.19 -6.88 -1.79
CA THR A 447 -25.65 -6.97 -2.01
C THR A 447 -26.51 -6.51 -0.83
N ARG A 448 -25.95 -6.44 0.39
CA ARG A 448 -26.64 -6.00 1.60
C ARG A 448 -26.25 -4.60 2.08
N SER A 449 -25.27 -3.97 1.44
CA SER A 449 -24.85 -2.59 1.75
C SER A 449 -25.85 -1.63 1.10
N ARG A 450 -26.79 -1.13 1.91
CA ARG A 450 -27.67 -0.05 1.46
C ARG A 450 -26.85 1.23 1.34
N GLY A 451 -26.99 1.94 0.23
CA GLY A 451 -26.19 3.14 -0.04
C GLY A 451 -24.75 2.86 -0.50
N ARG A 452 -24.45 1.65 -1.01
CA ARG A 452 -23.17 1.42 -1.72
C ARG A 452 -23.06 2.38 -2.92
N LYS A 453 -21.90 2.99 -3.10
CA LYS A 453 -21.56 3.82 -4.26
C LYS A 453 -20.32 3.25 -4.96
N TYR A 454 -20.24 3.41 -6.26
CA TYR A 454 -19.08 3.04 -7.08
C TYR A 454 -18.60 4.26 -7.83
N VAL A 455 -17.31 4.56 -7.75
CA VAL A 455 -16.68 5.68 -8.48
C VAL A 455 -15.48 5.16 -9.23
N THR A 456 -15.27 5.66 -10.45
CA THR A 456 -14.05 5.43 -11.22
C THR A 456 -13.36 6.74 -11.48
N PHE A 457 -12.08 6.84 -11.11
CA PHE A 457 -11.22 7.93 -11.50
C PHE A 457 -10.51 7.65 -12.82
N THR A 458 -10.38 8.68 -13.66
CA THR A 458 -10.09 8.51 -15.08
C THR A 458 -8.88 9.31 -15.55
N VAL A 459 -8.38 8.97 -16.75
CA VAL A 459 -7.22 9.64 -17.37
C VAL A 459 -7.46 11.14 -17.55
N PRO A 460 -8.62 11.62 -18.09
CA PRO A 460 -8.87 13.06 -18.23
C PRO A 460 -8.89 13.83 -16.91
N GLN A 461 -9.06 13.14 -15.78
CA GLN A 461 -9.06 13.74 -14.45
C GLN A 461 -7.66 13.84 -13.84
N GLY A 462 -6.65 13.20 -14.45
CA GLY A 462 -5.33 13.04 -13.86
C GLY A 462 -5.33 12.14 -12.61
N ALA A 463 -6.36 11.32 -12.43
CA ALA A 463 -6.60 10.52 -11.23
C ALA A 463 -6.66 9.01 -11.55
N GLN A 464 -6.04 8.58 -12.63
CA GLN A 464 -6.23 7.24 -13.20
C GLN A 464 -5.44 6.11 -12.55
N PHE A 465 -4.42 6.43 -11.74
CA PHE A 465 -3.49 5.44 -11.21
C PHE A 465 -3.88 5.01 -9.80
N HIS A 466 -3.32 3.89 -9.34
CA HIS A 466 -3.56 3.35 -8.01
C HIS A 466 -3.34 4.39 -6.90
N CYS A 467 -4.37 4.68 -6.10
CA CYS A 467 -4.40 5.69 -5.03
C CYS A 467 -4.16 7.13 -5.49
N GLU A 468 -4.46 7.42 -6.76
CA GLU A 468 -4.54 8.75 -7.37
C GLU A 468 -3.39 9.71 -6.99
N PRO A 469 -2.12 9.29 -7.09
CA PRO A 469 -0.97 10.05 -6.59
C PRO A 469 -0.83 11.43 -7.23
N MET A 470 -1.36 11.61 -8.44
CA MET A 470 -1.32 12.88 -9.17
C MET A 470 -2.46 13.83 -8.81
N ALA A 471 -3.58 13.32 -8.29
CA ALA A 471 -4.78 14.11 -8.03
C ALA A 471 -5.48 13.68 -6.72
N PRO A 472 -4.75 13.60 -5.59
CA PRO A 472 -5.32 13.12 -4.33
C PRO A 472 -6.49 13.98 -3.84
N GLN A 473 -6.55 15.27 -4.21
CA GLN A 473 -7.66 16.13 -3.84
C GLN A 473 -9.00 15.65 -4.41
N ARG A 474 -9.04 15.18 -5.67
CA ARG A 474 -10.26 14.68 -6.29
C ARG A 474 -10.79 13.44 -5.56
N ARG A 475 -9.87 12.56 -5.16
CA ARG A 475 -10.16 11.42 -4.29
C ARG A 475 -10.71 11.89 -2.95
N ASN A 476 -10.02 12.82 -2.29
CA ASN A 476 -10.41 13.33 -0.97
C ASN A 476 -11.80 13.95 -0.99
N ASP A 477 -12.14 14.72 -2.02
CA ASP A 477 -13.46 15.31 -2.17
C ASP A 477 -14.53 14.23 -2.32
N THR A 478 -14.30 13.26 -3.20
CA THR A 478 -15.23 12.14 -3.40
C THR A 478 -15.50 11.36 -2.12
N VAL A 479 -14.45 11.04 -1.35
CA VAL A 479 -14.57 10.27 -0.11
C VAL A 479 -15.29 11.06 0.98
N MET A 480 -14.88 12.32 1.19
CA MET A 480 -15.43 13.11 2.28
C MET A 480 -16.84 13.60 1.98
N ASP A 481 -17.18 13.92 0.73
CA ASP A 481 -18.54 14.27 0.34
C ASP A 481 -19.46 13.05 0.48
N PHE A 482 -18.99 11.84 0.15
CA PHE A 482 -19.72 10.60 0.45
C PHE A 482 -19.97 10.41 1.96
N PHE A 483 -18.99 10.70 2.80
CA PHE A 483 -19.17 10.60 4.24
C PHE A 483 -20.14 11.66 4.77
N ASP A 484 -20.02 12.92 4.32
CA ASP A 484 -20.96 14.00 4.65
C ASP A 484 -22.40 13.62 4.25
N ASP A 485 -22.60 13.04 3.06
CA ASP A 485 -23.91 12.58 2.59
C ASP A 485 -24.53 11.51 3.51
N VAL A 486 -23.70 10.61 4.04
CA VAL A 486 -24.17 9.43 4.80
C VAL A 486 -24.41 9.75 6.27
N VAL A 487 -23.53 10.53 6.90
CA VAL A 487 -23.61 10.79 8.34
C VAL A 487 -23.96 12.24 8.69
N GLY A 488 -24.12 13.11 7.69
CA GLY A 488 -24.26 14.56 7.87
C GLY A 488 -22.92 15.27 8.05
N ARG A 489 -22.96 16.60 8.23
CA ARG A 489 -21.82 17.43 8.68
C ARG A 489 -21.79 17.57 10.19
#